data_AF-A0A2N1THP4-F1
#
_entry.id   AF-A0A2N1THP4-F1
#
_cell.length_a   1.000
_cell.length_b   1.000
_cell.length_c   1.000
_cell.angle_alpha   90.00
_cell.angle_beta   90.00
_cell.angle_gamma   90.00
#
_symmetry.space_group_name_H-M   'P 1'
#
loop_
_entity.id
_entity.type
_entity.pdbx_description
1 polymer ?
#
loop_
_entity_poly.entity_id
_entity_poly.type
_entity_poly.pdbx_seq_one_letter_code
_entity_poly.pdbx_strand_id
1 'polypeptide(L)'
;MNIPKRVMILILVFLFPMSLIALDKNTLWSAITFADNPVSTQEAMALAVANPDILTEILFISDFEKDNSVARNNAVIILLSCSLNNVISQAQFFNSVFSLLSRVEDYVHPSRLVAEKARISTTLGNYGFDSANNKFYLSLSDAFSSLITVIKSMQEKGLIKSSVLAKSLKTKIENAKKSYLKNSPGSVRASVNQVEAALNELSAQTGKHLSEEASLILNKFGTNIVTALNSLP
;
A
#
# COMPACT_ATOMS: atom_id res chain seq x y z
N MET A 1 -10.42 -36.36 -49.52
CA MET A 1 -10.16 -36.13 -48.08
C MET A 1 -9.16 -35.00 -47.98
N ASN A 2 -9.66 -33.81 -47.63
CA ASN A 2 -8.90 -32.57 -47.65
C ASN A 2 -8.05 -32.43 -46.39
N ILE A 3 -6.73 -32.30 -46.56
CA ILE A 3 -5.85 -31.75 -45.55
C ILE A 3 -5.50 -30.33 -46.01
N PRO A 4 -5.91 -29.25 -45.31
CA PRO A 4 -5.31 -27.96 -45.52
C PRO A 4 -4.25 -27.67 -44.43
N LYS A 5 -3.03 -27.48 -44.94
CA LYS A 5 -2.19 -26.29 -44.75
C LYS A 5 -1.95 -25.80 -43.31
N ARG A 6 -0.75 -26.13 -42.83
CA ARG A 6 0.27 -25.25 -42.23
C ARG A 6 -0.20 -23.87 -41.74
N VAL A 7 0.06 -23.65 -40.45
CA VAL A 7 0.70 -22.44 -39.88
C VAL A 7 0.00 -21.11 -40.16
N MET A 8 -0.86 -20.70 -39.23
CA MET A 8 -0.81 -19.38 -38.60
C MET A 8 -1.82 -19.40 -37.46
N ILE A 9 -1.39 -19.79 -36.25
CA ILE A 9 -2.05 -19.30 -35.04
C ILE A 9 -1.69 -17.83 -35.01
N LEU A 10 -2.60 -17.01 -35.52
CA LEU A 10 -2.53 -15.57 -35.46
C LEU A 10 -2.66 -15.20 -33.98
N ILE A 11 -1.51 -14.98 -33.33
CA ILE A 11 -1.42 -14.17 -32.13
C ILE A 11 -1.92 -12.79 -32.55
N LEU A 12 -3.21 -12.56 -32.36
CA LEU A 12 -3.81 -11.23 -32.42
C LEU A 12 -3.93 -10.68 -30.99
N VAL A 13 -2.85 -10.85 -30.25
CA VAL A 13 -2.55 -10.11 -29.02
C VAL A 13 -1.51 -9.07 -29.45
N PHE A 14 -1.72 -7.81 -29.10
CA PHE A 14 -0.96 -6.63 -29.56
C PHE A 14 -1.36 -6.14 -30.94
N LEU A 15 -2.42 -5.31 -30.99
CA LEU A 15 -2.55 -4.11 -31.82
C LEU A 15 -3.98 -3.54 -31.65
N PHE A 16 -4.45 -3.39 -30.41
CA PHE A 16 -5.32 -2.25 -30.19
C PHE A 16 -4.38 -1.04 -30.17
N PRO A 17 -4.54 -0.06 -31.07
CA PRO A 17 -3.96 1.23 -30.77
C PRO A 17 -4.51 1.57 -29.38
N MET A 18 -3.63 1.79 -28.41
CA MET A 18 -3.99 2.67 -27.31
C MET A 18 -4.25 4.01 -27.97
N SER A 19 -5.45 4.16 -28.54
CA SER A 19 -6.06 5.44 -28.77
C SER A 19 -5.87 6.14 -27.44
N LEU A 20 -5.05 7.19 -27.43
CA LEU A 20 -5.08 8.20 -26.39
C LEU A 20 -6.48 8.81 -26.40
N ILE A 21 -7.48 8.05 -25.95
CA ILE A 21 -8.63 8.65 -25.33
C ILE A 21 -8.00 9.33 -24.12
N ALA A 22 -8.06 10.66 -24.09
CA ALA A 22 -7.79 11.39 -22.86
C ALA A 22 -8.70 10.76 -21.81
N LEU A 23 -8.13 9.91 -20.96
CA LEU A 23 -8.87 9.25 -19.92
C LEU A 23 -9.19 10.34 -18.91
N ASP A 24 -10.43 10.80 -18.87
CA ASP A 24 -10.83 11.77 -17.86
C ASP A 24 -11.13 11.05 -16.54
N LYS A 25 -11.09 11.83 -15.46
CA LYS A 25 -11.30 11.35 -14.10
C LYS A 25 -12.63 10.62 -13.91
N ASN A 26 -13.71 11.02 -14.58
CA ASN A 26 -15.01 10.38 -14.44
C ASN A 26 -15.08 9.04 -15.18
N THR A 27 -14.40 8.94 -16.32
CA THR A 27 -14.29 7.66 -17.04
C THR A 27 -13.53 6.63 -16.22
N LEU A 28 -12.36 6.99 -15.66
CA LEU A 28 -11.61 6.06 -14.81
C LEU A 28 -12.38 5.73 -13.53
N TRP A 29 -13.00 6.72 -12.89
CA TRP A 29 -13.87 6.50 -11.73
C TRP A 29 -14.96 5.47 -12.02
N SER A 30 -15.69 5.63 -13.13
CA SER A 30 -16.77 4.73 -13.50
C SER A 30 -16.24 3.31 -13.76
N ALA A 31 -15.14 3.20 -14.51
CA ALA A 31 -14.52 1.90 -14.81
C ALA A 31 -14.15 1.13 -13.54
N ILE A 32 -13.53 1.77 -12.55
CA ILE A 32 -13.15 1.09 -11.31
C ILE A 32 -14.32 0.93 -10.32
N THR A 33 -15.39 1.72 -10.44
CA THR A 33 -16.59 1.59 -9.59
C THR A 33 -17.42 0.37 -10.00
N PHE A 34 -17.57 0.17 -11.31
CA PHE A 34 -18.50 -0.80 -11.89
C PHE A 34 -17.80 -2.03 -12.50
N ALA A 35 -16.56 -2.29 -12.11
CA ALA A 35 -15.85 -3.52 -12.43
C ALA A 35 -16.46 -4.71 -11.67
N ASP A 36 -17.51 -5.30 -12.23
CA ASP A 36 -18.36 -6.32 -11.58
C ASP A 36 -18.03 -7.76 -11.97
N ASN A 37 -17.11 -7.94 -12.93
CA ASN A 37 -16.69 -9.25 -13.42
C ASN A 37 -15.17 -9.30 -13.69
N PRO A 38 -14.56 -10.49 -13.84
CA PRO A 38 -13.11 -10.62 -13.98
C PRO A 38 -12.52 -9.84 -15.18
N VAL A 39 -13.22 -9.79 -16.31
CA VAL A 39 -12.76 -9.10 -17.52
C VAL A 39 -12.76 -7.58 -17.31
N SER A 40 -13.90 -7.02 -16.90
CA SER A 40 -14.02 -5.58 -16.59
C SER A 40 -13.09 -5.15 -15.46
N THR A 41 -12.83 -6.02 -14.48
CA THR A 41 -11.84 -5.79 -13.42
C THR A 41 -10.44 -5.69 -14.01
N GLN A 42 -10.04 -6.62 -14.87
CA GLN A 42 -8.73 -6.60 -15.51
C GLN A 42 -8.55 -5.36 -16.40
N GLU A 43 -9.58 -4.97 -17.15
CA GLU A 43 -9.58 -3.77 -17.99
C GLU A 43 -9.48 -2.49 -17.16
N ALA A 44 -10.31 -2.36 -16.12
CA ALA A 44 -10.26 -1.22 -15.20
C ALA A 44 -8.90 -1.11 -14.50
N MET A 45 -8.31 -2.25 -14.09
CA MET A 45 -6.96 -2.29 -13.53
C MET A 45 -5.91 -1.85 -14.55
N ALA A 46 -5.95 -2.35 -15.79
CA ALA A 46 -5.00 -1.96 -16.83
C ALA A 46 -5.07 -0.46 -17.13
N LEU A 47 -6.28 0.11 -17.24
CA LEU A 47 -6.50 1.54 -17.42
C LEU A 47 -5.96 2.36 -16.25
N ALA A 48 -6.24 1.93 -15.02
CA ALA A 48 -5.80 2.60 -13.80
C ALA A 48 -4.27 2.58 -13.64
N VAL A 49 -3.63 1.44 -13.92
CA VAL A 49 -2.16 1.28 -13.87
C VAL A 49 -1.47 2.17 -14.90
N ALA A 50 -2.09 2.39 -16.07
CA ALA A 50 -1.57 3.29 -17.09
C ALA A 50 -1.73 4.78 -16.72
N ASN A 51 -2.57 5.12 -15.73
CA ASN A 51 -2.92 6.51 -15.38
C ASN A 51 -2.86 6.75 -13.85
N PRO A 52 -1.69 6.56 -13.19
CA PRO A 52 -1.58 6.63 -11.74
C PRO A 52 -1.85 8.02 -11.13
N ASP A 53 -1.64 9.09 -11.89
CA ASP A 53 -1.92 10.46 -11.44
C ASP A 53 -3.43 10.69 -11.31
N ILE A 54 -4.21 10.26 -12.31
CA ILE A 54 -5.67 10.32 -12.28
C ILE A 54 -6.23 9.42 -11.17
N LEU A 55 -5.61 8.25 -10.95
CA LEU A 55 -5.95 7.37 -9.86
C LEU A 55 -5.72 8.02 -8.48
N THR A 56 -4.70 8.86 -8.36
CA THR A 56 -4.46 9.66 -7.14
C THR A 56 -5.54 10.72 -6.96
N GLU A 57 -5.99 11.38 -8.04
CA GLU A 57 -7.10 12.34 -7.97
C GLU A 57 -8.44 11.72 -7.57
N ILE A 58 -8.67 10.46 -7.94
CA ILE A 58 -9.85 9.67 -7.57
C ILE A 58 -9.97 9.49 -6.06
N LEU A 59 -8.85 9.38 -5.34
CA LEU A 59 -8.85 9.25 -3.87
C LEU A 59 -9.64 10.38 -3.19
N PHE A 60 -9.61 11.57 -3.78
CA PHE A 60 -10.15 12.82 -3.24
C PHE A 60 -11.47 13.24 -3.90
N ILE A 61 -12.17 12.32 -4.56
CA ILE A 61 -13.57 12.56 -4.95
C ILE A 61 -14.45 12.37 -3.73
N SER A 62 -15.29 13.38 -3.47
CA SER A 62 -16.32 13.31 -2.45
C SER A 62 -17.45 12.38 -2.89
N ASP A 63 -17.88 11.52 -1.98
CA ASP A 63 -19.00 10.61 -2.16
C ASP A 63 -20.12 10.87 -1.14
N PHE A 64 -20.31 12.13 -0.69
CA PHE A 64 -21.36 12.49 0.28
C PHE A 64 -22.78 12.16 -0.22
N GLU A 65 -23.02 12.24 -1.53
CA GLU A 65 -24.35 12.07 -2.12
C GLU A 65 -24.58 10.70 -2.78
N LYS A 66 -23.54 9.85 -2.87
CA LYS A 66 -23.61 8.57 -3.57
C LYS A 66 -22.85 7.52 -2.78
N ASP A 67 -23.42 6.32 -2.62
CA ASP A 67 -22.77 5.21 -1.92
C ASP A 67 -21.68 4.54 -2.78
N ASN A 68 -20.66 5.31 -3.14
CA ASN A 68 -19.67 4.94 -4.16
C ASN A 68 -18.29 4.65 -3.55
N SER A 69 -18.22 4.10 -2.33
CA SER A 69 -16.94 3.83 -1.64
C SER A 69 -16.05 2.84 -2.40
N VAL A 70 -16.65 2.03 -3.27
CA VAL A 70 -15.96 1.00 -4.07
C VAL A 70 -14.84 1.59 -4.92
N ALA A 71 -15.05 2.76 -5.54
CA ALA A 71 -14.07 3.39 -6.41
C ALA A 71 -12.79 3.78 -5.66
N ARG A 72 -12.93 4.47 -4.52
CA ARG A 72 -11.81 4.88 -3.66
C ARG A 72 -11.07 3.67 -3.11
N ASN A 73 -11.81 2.63 -2.73
CA ASN A 73 -11.23 1.40 -2.21
C ASN A 73 -10.37 0.71 -3.27
N ASN A 74 -10.91 0.58 -4.48
CA ASN A 74 -10.20 0.03 -5.62
C ASN A 74 -8.99 0.88 -5.99
N ALA A 75 -9.10 2.20 -5.95
CA ALA A 75 -7.98 3.10 -6.21
C ALA A 75 -6.82 2.90 -5.22
N VAL A 76 -7.10 2.79 -3.91
CA VAL A 76 -6.06 2.49 -2.91
C VAL A 76 -5.39 1.14 -3.18
N ILE A 77 -6.16 0.10 -3.53
CA ILE A 77 -5.63 -1.25 -3.83
C ILE A 77 -4.79 -1.25 -5.10
N ILE A 78 -5.23 -0.56 -6.15
CA ILE A 78 -4.50 -0.47 -7.41
C ILE A 78 -3.22 0.34 -7.22
N LEU A 79 -3.25 1.47 -6.50
CA LEU A 79 -2.05 2.25 -6.18
C LEU A 79 -1.04 1.42 -5.36
N LEU A 80 -1.51 0.56 -4.44
CA LEU A 80 -0.66 -0.39 -3.73
C LEU A 80 0.04 -1.34 -4.72
N SER A 81 -0.72 -1.92 -5.65
CA SER A 81 -0.17 -2.79 -6.69
C SER A 81 0.84 -2.05 -7.58
N CYS A 82 0.53 -0.82 -8.01
CA CYS A 82 1.45 0.03 -8.76
C CYS A 82 2.77 0.24 -8.01
N SER A 83 2.70 0.49 -6.70
CA SER A 83 3.88 0.66 -5.85
C SER A 83 4.71 -0.63 -5.73
N LEU A 84 4.06 -1.77 -5.49
CA LEU A 84 4.74 -3.07 -5.37
C LEU A 84 5.40 -3.50 -6.69
N ASN A 85 4.85 -3.08 -7.83
CA ASN A 85 5.37 -3.36 -9.17
C ASN A 85 6.26 -2.23 -9.72
N ASN A 86 6.64 -1.24 -8.91
CA ASN A 86 7.50 -0.11 -9.28
C ASN A 86 6.96 0.78 -10.43
N VAL A 87 5.64 0.77 -10.68
CA VAL A 87 4.98 1.72 -11.59
C VAL A 87 4.97 3.13 -10.99
N ILE A 88 4.80 3.22 -9.67
CA ILE A 88 5.03 4.44 -8.89
C ILE A 88 6.02 4.15 -7.77
N SER A 89 6.65 5.20 -7.23
CA SER A 89 7.53 5.02 -6.06
C SER A 89 6.72 4.71 -4.79
N GLN A 90 7.35 4.00 -3.85
CA GLN A 90 6.75 3.75 -2.53
C GLN A 90 6.40 5.04 -1.80
N ALA A 91 7.29 6.03 -1.88
CA ALA A 91 7.07 7.34 -1.28
C ALA A 91 5.84 8.03 -1.88
N GLN A 92 5.64 7.95 -3.20
CA GLN A 92 4.45 8.47 -3.87
C GLN A 92 3.18 7.77 -3.37
N PHE A 93 3.17 6.44 -3.32
CA PHE A 93 2.04 5.68 -2.78
C PHE A 93 1.71 6.10 -1.34
N PHE A 94 2.69 6.03 -0.43
CA PHE A 94 2.47 6.36 0.97
C PHE A 94 2.04 7.82 1.13
N ASN A 95 2.67 8.77 0.44
CA ASN A 95 2.31 10.17 0.53
C ASN A 95 0.88 10.44 0.05
N SER A 96 0.43 9.81 -1.03
CA SER A 96 -0.94 9.93 -1.52
C SER A 96 -1.95 9.36 -0.53
N VAL A 97 -1.73 8.13 -0.05
CA VAL A 97 -2.69 7.44 0.83
C VAL A 97 -2.69 8.03 2.25
N PHE A 98 -1.55 8.50 2.78
CA PHE A 98 -1.53 9.26 4.04
C PHE A 98 -2.24 10.62 3.90
N SER A 99 -2.13 11.29 2.75
CA SER A 99 -2.88 12.52 2.51
C SER A 99 -4.38 12.27 2.48
N LEU A 100 -4.81 11.14 1.91
CA LEU A 100 -6.19 10.69 2.00
C LEU A 100 -6.57 10.46 3.46
N LEU A 101 -5.80 9.67 4.21
CA LEU A 101 -6.10 9.34 5.61
C LEU A 101 -6.25 10.57 6.49
N SER A 102 -5.39 11.59 6.32
CA SER A 102 -5.44 12.83 7.10
C SER A 102 -6.63 13.72 6.78
N ARG A 103 -7.33 13.47 5.66
CA ARG A 103 -8.41 14.32 5.14
C ARG A 103 -9.66 13.53 4.78
N VAL A 104 -9.74 12.27 5.18
CA VAL A 104 -10.78 11.34 4.72
C VAL A 104 -12.20 11.82 5.13
N GLU A 105 -12.31 12.58 6.21
CA GLU A 105 -13.54 13.23 6.63
C GLU A 105 -14.07 14.30 5.64
N ASP A 106 -13.19 14.91 4.84
CA ASP A 106 -13.58 15.88 3.79
C ASP A 106 -14.29 15.19 2.61
N TYR A 107 -14.13 13.87 2.48
CA TYR A 107 -14.49 13.13 1.28
C TYR A 107 -15.49 12.02 1.51
N VAL A 108 -15.67 11.58 2.76
CA VAL A 108 -16.43 10.38 3.13
C VAL A 108 -17.62 10.74 3.99
N HIS A 109 -18.78 10.16 3.65
CA HIS A 109 -19.98 10.25 4.48
C HIS A 109 -19.69 9.90 5.95
N PRO A 110 -20.10 10.72 6.95
CA PRO A 110 -19.71 10.56 8.35
C PRO A 110 -20.01 9.17 8.94
N SER A 111 -21.12 8.54 8.53
CA SER A 111 -21.50 7.19 8.98
C SER A 111 -20.49 6.08 8.62
N ARG A 112 -19.63 6.31 7.63
CA ARG A 112 -18.61 5.35 7.15
C ARG A 112 -17.19 5.75 7.53
N LEU A 113 -16.99 6.94 8.09
CA LEU A 113 -15.68 7.53 8.35
C LEU A 113 -14.76 6.59 9.15
N VAL A 114 -15.27 6.01 10.24
CA VAL A 114 -14.51 5.09 11.11
C VAL A 114 -14.09 3.84 10.35
N ALA A 115 -15.01 3.22 9.62
CA ALA A 115 -14.74 2.03 8.83
C ALA A 115 -13.71 2.31 7.73
N GLU A 116 -13.82 3.47 7.07
CA GLU A 116 -12.91 3.84 5.99
C GLU A 116 -11.50 4.15 6.51
N LYS A 117 -11.38 4.86 7.64
CA LYS A 117 -10.08 5.03 8.32
C LYS A 117 -9.45 3.69 8.66
N ALA A 118 -10.20 2.79 9.30
CA ALA A 118 -9.71 1.46 9.68
C ALA A 118 -9.25 0.64 8.46
N ARG A 119 -10.00 0.71 7.35
CA ARG A 119 -9.65 0.04 6.10
C ARG A 119 -8.35 0.60 5.51
N ILE A 120 -8.24 1.92 5.36
CA ILE A 120 -7.03 2.58 4.83
C ILE A 120 -5.82 2.23 5.68
N SER A 121 -5.95 2.33 7.02
CA SER A 121 -4.88 1.98 7.94
C SER A 121 -4.49 0.50 7.86
N THR A 122 -5.45 -0.40 7.68
CA THR A 122 -5.16 -1.83 7.49
C THR A 122 -4.40 -2.08 6.19
N THR A 123 -4.80 -1.42 5.09
CA THR A 123 -4.08 -1.53 3.81
C THR A 123 -2.64 -1.02 3.92
N LEU A 124 -2.43 0.11 4.59
CA LEU A 124 -1.09 0.66 4.83
C LEU A 124 -0.24 -0.24 5.74
N GLY A 125 -0.82 -0.79 6.81
CA GLY A 125 -0.12 -1.70 7.73
C GLY A 125 0.24 -3.05 7.12
N ASN A 126 -0.51 -3.50 6.11
CA ASN A 126 -0.27 -4.74 5.37
C ASN A 126 0.53 -4.53 4.09
N TYR A 127 1.17 -3.38 3.89
CA TYR A 127 1.91 -3.09 2.65
C TYR A 127 2.88 -4.22 2.28
N GLY A 128 2.59 -4.89 1.17
CA GLY A 128 3.39 -5.99 0.64
C GLY A 128 3.40 -7.27 1.45
N PHE A 129 2.58 -7.41 2.50
CA PHE A 129 2.51 -8.61 3.34
C PHE A 129 1.38 -9.55 2.89
N ASP A 130 1.73 -10.80 2.63
CA ASP A 130 0.83 -11.91 2.36
C ASP A 130 0.56 -12.67 3.67
N SER A 131 -0.59 -12.38 4.28
CA SER A 131 -1.01 -13.01 5.54
C SER A 131 -1.32 -14.49 5.41
N ALA A 132 -1.64 -14.99 4.22
CA ALA A 132 -1.92 -16.42 4.02
C ALA A 132 -0.63 -17.25 4.11
N ASN A 133 0.49 -16.66 3.69
CA ASN A 133 1.79 -17.32 3.63
C ASN A 133 2.81 -16.77 4.65
N ASN A 134 2.40 -15.85 5.52
CA ASN A 134 3.26 -15.18 6.51
C ASN A 134 4.56 -14.59 5.92
N LYS A 135 4.48 -14.06 4.69
CA LYS A 135 5.65 -13.57 3.95
C LYS A 135 5.37 -12.24 3.26
N PHE A 136 6.43 -11.52 2.89
CA PHE A 136 6.30 -10.35 2.03
C PHE A 136 6.40 -10.75 0.55
N TYR A 137 5.69 -10.05 -0.33
CA TYR A 137 5.90 -10.10 -1.78
C TYR A 137 7.25 -9.47 -2.18
N LEU A 138 7.76 -8.58 -1.34
CA LEU A 138 9.09 -7.97 -1.43
C LEU A 138 10.08 -8.77 -0.58
N SER A 139 11.39 -8.55 -0.79
CA SER A 139 12.39 -9.07 0.14
C SER A 139 12.21 -8.48 1.54
N LEU A 140 12.62 -9.20 2.60
CA LEU A 140 12.56 -8.66 3.96
C LEU A 140 13.39 -7.38 4.13
N SER A 141 14.54 -7.29 3.44
CA SER A 141 15.36 -6.08 3.40
C SER A 141 14.60 -4.88 2.82
N ASP A 142 13.78 -5.10 1.80
CA ASP A 142 12.93 -4.08 1.20
C ASP A 142 11.73 -3.76 2.07
N ALA A 143 11.16 -4.75 2.78
CA ALA A 143 10.10 -4.52 3.76
C ALA A 143 10.57 -3.58 4.90
N PHE A 144 11.79 -3.78 5.43
CA PHE A 144 12.40 -2.85 6.38
C PHE A 144 12.55 -1.44 5.81
N SER A 145 13.00 -1.33 4.56
CA SER A 145 13.17 -0.04 3.87
C SER A 145 11.82 0.65 3.62
N SER A 146 10.79 -0.14 3.35
CA SER A 146 9.41 0.32 3.20
C SER A 146 8.89 0.87 4.52
N LEU A 147 9.13 0.19 5.66
CA LEU A 147 8.76 0.69 6.98
C LEU A 147 9.46 2.02 7.34
N ILE A 148 10.73 2.19 6.96
CA ILE A 148 11.43 3.48 7.11
C ILE A 148 10.76 4.58 6.27
N THR A 149 10.36 4.24 5.04
CA THR A 149 9.61 5.15 4.16
C THR A 149 8.26 5.52 4.77
N VAL A 150 7.53 4.56 5.33
CA VAL A 150 6.28 4.78 6.07
C VAL A 150 6.47 5.79 7.21
N ILE A 151 7.49 5.60 8.06
CA ILE A 151 7.77 6.52 9.18
C ILE A 151 8.09 7.92 8.65
N LYS A 152 8.84 8.04 7.55
CA LYS A 152 9.14 9.33 6.92
C LYS A 152 7.88 10.01 6.38
N SER A 153 7.06 9.30 5.62
CA SER A 153 5.81 9.84 5.07
C SER A 153 4.82 10.24 6.16
N MET A 154 4.69 9.46 7.23
CA MET A 154 3.85 9.83 8.39
C MET A 154 4.34 11.09 9.10
N GLN A 155 5.66 11.26 9.22
CA GLN A 155 6.25 12.47 9.80
C GLN A 155 5.95 13.70 8.92
N GLU A 156 6.12 13.58 7.60
CA GLU A 156 5.80 14.65 6.63
C GLU A 156 4.32 15.03 6.64
N LYS A 157 3.43 14.09 6.96
CA LYS A 157 1.98 14.30 7.07
C LYS A 157 1.51 14.65 8.49
N GLY A 158 2.43 14.87 9.44
CA GLY A 158 2.09 15.28 10.80
C GLY A 158 1.43 14.19 11.67
N LEU A 159 1.36 12.95 11.18
CA LEU A 159 0.85 11.80 11.93
C LEU A 159 1.83 11.36 13.03
N ILE A 160 3.12 11.60 12.84
CA ILE A 160 4.15 11.57 13.88
C ILE A 160 4.62 13.00 14.12
N LYS A 161 4.26 13.56 15.28
CA LYS A 161 4.53 14.96 15.64
C LYS A 161 5.96 15.18 16.14
N SER A 162 6.53 14.19 16.82
CA SER A 162 7.87 14.29 17.40
C SER A 162 8.94 13.83 16.43
N SER A 163 9.84 14.73 16.05
CA SER A 163 11.02 14.42 15.24
C SER A 163 11.99 13.47 15.95
N VAL A 164 12.08 13.58 17.29
CA VAL A 164 12.89 12.69 18.13
C VAL A 164 12.35 11.27 18.07
N LEU A 165 11.04 11.09 18.21
CA LEU A 165 10.38 9.79 18.09
C LEU A 165 10.60 9.21 16.68
N ALA A 166 10.33 9.99 15.63
CA ALA A 166 10.51 9.53 14.25
C ALA A 166 11.96 9.07 13.99
N LYS A 167 12.95 9.79 14.51
CA LYS A 167 14.37 9.42 14.42
C LYS A 167 14.67 8.13 15.20
N SER A 168 14.19 8.02 16.43
CA SER A 168 14.37 6.83 17.28
C SER A 168 13.83 5.57 16.59
N LEU A 169 12.59 5.63 16.09
CA LEU A 169 11.96 4.53 15.37
C LEU A 169 12.76 4.15 14.12
N LYS A 170 13.12 5.12 13.26
CA LYS A 170 13.93 4.86 12.06
C LYS A 170 15.24 4.15 12.42
N THR A 171 15.96 4.63 13.43
CA THR A 171 17.23 4.01 13.86
C THR A 171 17.03 2.58 14.35
N LYS A 172 15.96 2.27 15.10
CA LYS A 172 15.67 0.88 15.53
C LYS A 172 15.39 -0.03 14.34
N ILE A 173 14.58 0.44 13.38
CA ILE A 173 14.27 -0.33 12.16
C ILE A 173 15.51 -0.51 11.27
N GLU A 174 16.36 0.49 11.14
CA GLU A 174 17.66 0.38 10.45
C GLU A 174 18.60 -0.63 11.13
N ASN A 175 18.63 -0.65 12.47
CA ASN A 175 19.44 -1.60 13.23
C ASN A 175 18.88 -3.02 13.15
N ALA A 176 17.55 -3.18 13.10
CA ALA A 176 16.90 -4.46 12.82
C ALA A 176 17.32 -4.99 11.45
N LYS A 177 17.20 -4.16 10.40
CA LYS A 177 17.65 -4.48 9.04
C LYS A 177 19.12 -4.89 9.01
N LYS A 178 20.02 -4.10 9.63
CA LYS A 178 21.45 -4.42 9.71
C LYS A 178 21.70 -5.75 10.43
N SER A 179 20.95 -6.03 11.49
CA SER A 179 21.06 -7.28 12.23
C SER A 179 20.65 -8.47 11.36
N TYR A 180 19.51 -8.38 10.69
CA TYR A 180 19.04 -9.39 9.73
C TYR A 180 20.08 -9.68 8.64
N LEU A 181 20.65 -8.64 8.02
CA LEU A 181 21.63 -8.78 6.93
C LEU A 181 22.98 -9.38 7.34
N LYS A 182 23.28 -9.50 8.64
CA LYS A 182 24.55 -10.10 9.11
C LYS A 182 24.62 -11.61 8.89
N ASN A 183 23.48 -12.30 8.68
CA ASN A 183 23.42 -13.74 8.44
C ASN A 183 24.25 -14.59 9.44
N SER A 184 24.38 -14.13 10.68
CA SER A 184 25.11 -14.83 11.75
C SER A 184 24.16 -15.58 12.66
N PRO A 185 24.64 -16.56 13.46
CA PRO A 185 23.84 -17.14 14.54
C PRO A 185 23.26 -16.04 15.44
N GLY A 186 21.94 -16.06 15.67
CA GLY A 186 21.23 -15.05 16.46
C GLY A 186 20.89 -13.72 15.76
N SER A 187 21.26 -13.54 14.49
CA SER A 187 20.93 -12.34 13.70
C SER A 187 19.43 -12.07 13.58
N VAL A 188 18.64 -13.11 13.32
CA VAL A 188 17.18 -13.05 13.26
C VAL A 188 16.59 -12.60 14.60
N ARG A 189 17.01 -13.23 15.70
CA ARG A 189 16.55 -12.85 17.06
C ARG A 189 16.94 -11.41 17.42
N ALA A 190 18.15 -10.98 17.08
CA ALA A 190 18.58 -9.60 17.27
C ALA A 190 17.71 -8.63 16.45
N SER A 191 17.35 -8.99 15.22
CA SER A 191 16.44 -8.21 14.38
C SER A 191 15.03 -8.11 15.00
N VAL A 192 14.45 -9.24 15.43
CA VAL A 192 13.14 -9.30 16.10
C VAL A 192 13.13 -8.39 17.34
N ASN A 193 14.11 -8.52 18.23
CA ASN A 193 14.19 -7.70 19.44
C ASN A 193 14.22 -6.19 19.14
N GLN A 194 14.85 -5.76 18.05
CA GLN A 194 14.89 -4.35 17.65
C GLN A 194 13.54 -3.86 17.11
N VAL A 195 12.82 -4.70 16.35
CA VAL A 195 11.46 -4.38 15.89
C VAL A 195 10.50 -4.32 17.08
N GLU A 196 10.53 -5.30 17.98
CA GLU A 196 9.71 -5.30 19.20
C GLU A 196 10.00 -4.10 20.10
N ALA A 197 11.27 -3.70 20.23
CA ALA A 197 11.62 -2.48 20.95
C ALA A 197 11.00 -1.22 20.31
N ALA A 198 10.91 -1.15 18.98
CA ALA A 198 10.21 -0.07 18.30
C ALA A 198 8.69 -0.13 18.55
N LEU A 199 8.08 -1.32 18.51
CA LEU A 199 6.65 -1.53 18.80
C LEU A 199 6.27 -1.11 20.24
N ASN A 200 7.13 -1.41 21.20
CA ASN A 200 6.93 -1.00 22.60
C ASN A 200 7.03 0.53 22.75
N GLU A 201 7.97 1.17 22.07
CA GLU A 201 8.10 2.64 22.05
C GLU A 201 6.87 3.29 21.41
N LEU A 202 6.35 2.74 20.31
CA LEU A 202 5.12 3.22 19.66
C LEU A 202 3.92 3.19 20.61
N SER A 203 3.73 2.07 21.29
CA SER A 203 2.61 1.90 22.23
C SER A 203 2.65 2.94 23.36
N ALA A 204 3.83 3.25 23.90
CA ALA A 204 4.00 4.24 24.96
C ALA A 204 3.76 5.71 24.53
N GLN A 205 3.84 5.99 23.22
CA GLN A 205 3.77 7.33 22.66
C GLN A 205 2.44 7.65 21.96
N THR A 206 1.55 6.66 21.87
CA THR A 206 0.24 6.78 21.19
C THR A 206 -0.61 7.88 21.84
N GLY A 207 -1.21 8.74 21.03
CA GLY A 207 -2.01 9.89 21.47
C GLY A 207 -1.19 11.10 21.94
N LYS A 208 0.11 10.94 22.25
CA LYS A 208 1.00 12.03 22.68
C LYS A 208 1.80 12.61 21.52
N HIS A 209 2.60 11.75 20.89
CA HIS A 209 3.54 12.13 19.85
C HIS A 209 3.28 11.43 18.51
N LEU A 210 2.37 10.47 18.48
CA LEU A 210 1.80 9.91 17.25
C LEU A 210 0.26 9.80 17.35
N SER A 211 -0.41 9.94 16.21
CA SER A 211 -1.86 9.67 16.08
C SER A 211 -2.18 8.19 16.32
N GLU A 212 -3.43 7.89 16.66
CA GLU A 212 -3.92 6.51 16.80
C GLU A 212 -3.79 5.73 15.48
N GLU A 213 -4.12 6.35 14.34
CA GLU A 213 -4.01 5.71 13.04
C GLU A 213 -2.55 5.37 12.67
N ALA A 214 -1.60 6.26 12.98
CA ALA A 214 -0.17 5.96 12.82
C ALA A 214 0.26 4.78 13.70
N SER A 215 -0.25 4.69 14.92
CA SER A 215 0.07 3.61 15.85
C SER A 215 -0.41 2.28 15.29
N LEU A 216 -1.65 2.23 14.81
CA LEU A 216 -2.24 1.04 14.21
C LEU A 216 -1.45 0.56 12.99
N ILE A 217 -1.07 1.48 12.10
CA ILE A 217 -0.32 1.15 10.88
C ILE A 217 1.08 0.65 11.21
N LEU A 218 1.83 1.37 12.05
CA LEU A 218 3.21 1.01 12.39
C LEU A 218 3.27 -0.28 13.20
N ASN A 219 2.32 -0.48 14.13
CA ASN A 219 2.21 -1.74 14.87
C ASN A 219 1.93 -2.90 13.92
N LYS A 220 0.94 -2.77 13.04
CA LYS A 220 0.61 -3.83 12.09
C LYS A 220 1.79 -4.17 11.17
N PHE A 221 2.46 -3.18 10.60
CA PHE A 221 3.61 -3.41 9.73
C PHE A 221 4.77 -4.04 10.51
N GLY A 222 5.12 -3.50 11.68
CA GLY A 222 6.19 -4.06 12.52
C GLY A 222 5.89 -5.51 12.95
N THR A 223 4.65 -5.82 13.33
CA THR A 223 4.22 -7.20 13.61
C THR A 223 4.35 -8.09 12.38
N ASN A 224 3.94 -7.64 11.20
CA ASN A 224 4.10 -8.41 9.95
C ASN A 224 5.58 -8.72 9.67
N ILE A 225 6.50 -7.78 9.95
CA ILE A 225 7.96 -8.03 9.87
C ILE A 225 8.40 -9.09 10.88
N VAL A 226 7.97 -9.01 12.14
CA VAL A 226 8.29 -10.01 13.17
C VAL A 226 7.77 -11.39 12.77
N THR A 227 6.52 -11.48 12.30
CA THR A 227 5.92 -12.72 11.81
C THR A 227 6.73 -13.34 10.68
N ALA A 228 7.13 -12.54 9.69
CA ALA A 228 7.93 -13.02 8.57
C ALA A 228 9.35 -13.45 8.99
N LEU A 229 9.99 -12.73 9.93
CA LEU A 229 11.29 -13.11 10.49
C LEU A 229 11.22 -14.45 11.24
N ASN A 230 10.18 -14.65 12.05
CA ASN A 230 9.98 -15.90 12.80
C ASN A 230 9.54 -17.08 11.91
N SER A 231 9.18 -16.81 10.66
CA SER A 231 8.86 -17.83 9.66
C SER A 231 10.07 -18.24 8.82
N LEU A 232 11.25 -17.64 9.06
CA LEU A 232 12.49 -18.05 8.41
C LEU A 232 12.98 -19.40 8.97
N PRO A 233 13.58 -20.26 8.13
CA PRO A 233 14.14 -21.55 8.53
C PRO A 233 15.37 -21.42 9.43
#